data_AF-A0A1V2AUB8-F1
#
_entry.id   AF-A0A1V2AUB8-F1
#
_cell.length_a   1.000
_cell.length_b   1.000
_cell.length_c   1.000
_cell.angle_alpha   90.00
_cell.angle_beta   90.00
_cell.angle_gamma   90.00
#
_symmetry.space_group_name_H-M   'P 1'
#
loop_
_entity.id
_entity.type
_entity.pdbx_description
1 polymer ?
#
loop_
_entity_poly.entity_id
_entity_poly.type
_entity_poly.pdbx_seq_one_letter_code
_entity_poly.pdbx_strand_id
1 'polypeptide(L)'
;AADTASLGLTFNTGTNLCTTTTPVLKSVKATQDALIPVFSPIEGKQIVVSCWIKEGMQCAGNTYANNRLSIVVKGSSDSTTVIATLSGAIIEGWQRYEQVVTLPAGTTQLSVNLQSLNSMVVYLDDLRIHPYNANMQSFVYDPVSLRLMAQLDENNYATLYEYDDDGTLIRTKKETERGIKTITESRSALLKQ
;
A
#
# COMPACT_ATOMS: atom_id res chain seq x y z
N ALA A 1 1.17 15.78 17.00
CA ALA A 1 2.53 15.43 17.42
C ALA A 1 3.49 16.17 16.51
N ALA A 2 4.50 16.82 17.07
CA ALA A 2 5.54 17.48 16.30
C ALA A 2 6.21 16.45 15.38
N ASP A 3 6.49 16.85 14.14
CA ASP A 3 7.40 16.14 13.25
C ASP A 3 8.60 15.64 14.06
N THR A 4 8.94 14.37 13.91
CA THR A 4 10.18 13.81 14.43
C THR A 4 11.32 14.76 14.01
N ALA A 5 12.00 15.37 14.98
CA ALA A 5 12.86 16.54 14.79
C ALA A 5 14.16 16.30 13.97
N SER A 6 14.21 15.23 13.19
CA SER A 6 15.25 15.00 12.22
C SER A 6 14.59 14.44 10.97
N LEU A 7 14.23 15.35 10.05
CA LEU A 7 13.93 15.06 8.64
C LEU A 7 15.16 14.48 7.91
N GLY A 8 16.03 13.73 8.57
CA GLY A 8 17.38 13.40 8.07
C GLY A 8 18.23 14.63 7.74
N LEU A 9 17.82 15.84 8.17
CA LEU A 9 18.49 17.09 7.86
C LEU A 9 19.41 17.50 9.00
N THR A 10 20.70 17.64 8.69
CA THR A 10 21.70 18.21 9.58
C THR A 10 22.10 19.59 9.07
N PHE A 11 21.87 20.62 9.88
CA PHE A 11 22.24 22.01 9.57
C PHE A 11 23.60 22.31 10.20
N ASN A 12 24.61 22.52 9.36
CA ASN A 12 25.91 23.01 9.82
C ASN A 12 25.87 24.53 9.82
N THR A 13 25.96 25.13 10.99
CA THR A 13 26.09 26.59 11.14
C THR A 13 27.52 26.95 11.51
N GLY A 14 27.91 28.18 11.21
CA GLY A 14 29.24 28.68 11.56
C GLY A 14 29.25 30.20 11.60
N THR A 15 30.37 30.78 11.99
CA THR A 15 30.51 32.23 12.06
C THR A 15 30.59 32.84 10.65
N ASN A 16 29.97 34.02 10.50
CA ASN A 16 30.14 34.84 9.31
C ASN A 16 31.45 35.63 9.44
N LEU A 17 32.22 35.72 8.36
CA LEU A 17 33.43 36.54 8.31
C LEU A 17 33.11 38.05 8.43
N CYS A 18 31.89 38.46 8.13
CA CYS A 18 31.46 39.86 8.14
C CYS A 18 30.81 40.31 9.46
N THR A 19 30.33 39.37 10.29
CA THR A 19 29.65 39.67 11.57
C THR A 19 29.87 38.52 12.55
N THR A 20 30.61 38.76 13.63
CA THR A 20 31.01 37.72 14.60
C THR A 20 29.88 37.30 15.56
N THR A 21 28.75 38.01 15.54
CA THR A 21 27.68 37.87 16.54
C THR A 21 26.48 37.05 16.08
N THR A 22 26.41 36.66 14.80
CA THR A 22 25.27 35.89 14.28
C THR A 22 25.73 34.67 13.51
N PRO A 23 25.38 33.45 13.97
CA PRO A 23 25.70 32.23 13.22
C PRO A 23 24.96 32.24 11.87
N VAL A 24 25.68 31.91 10.81
CA VAL A 24 25.13 31.72 9.46
C VAL A 24 25.08 30.25 9.11
N LEU A 25 24.11 29.88 8.27
CA LEU A 25 24.04 28.55 7.69
C LEU A 25 25.21 28.34 6.73
N LYS A 26 26.01 27.29 6.96
CA LYS A 26 27.16 26.92 6.12
C LYS A 26 26.82 25.81 5.15
N SER A 27 26.12 24.78 5.62
CA SER A 27 25.64 23.70 4.77
C SER A 27 24.46 22.97 5.40
N VAL A 28 23.69 22.30 4.55
CA VAL A 28 22.63 21.37 4.95
C VAL A 28 23.00 20.01 4.38
N LYS A 29 23.03 18.98 5.22
CA LYS A 29 23.21 17.59 4.80
C LYS A 29 21.90 16.85 4.99
N ALA A 30 21.41 16.22 3.93
CA ALA A 30 20.25 15.34 3.98
C ALA A 30 20.73 13.88 3.99
N THR A 31 20.16 13.04 4.85
CA THR A 31 20.28 11.58 4.79
C THR A 31 19.18 10.99 3.92
N GLN A 32 19.23 9.68 3.65
CA GLN A 32 18.17 8.98 2.93
C GLN A 32 16.80 9.15 3.60
N ASP A 33 16.77 9.29 4.94
CA ASP A 33 15.56 9.52 5.74
C ASP A 33 14.92 10.90 5.46
N ALA A 34 15.66 11.82 4.85
CA ALA A 34 15.15 13.11 4.40
C ALA A 34 14.32 13.02 3.11
N LEU A 35 14.59 11.99 2.30
CA LEU A 35 13.94 11.81 1.01
C LEU A 35 12.66 11.00 1.13
N ILE A 36 12.64 10.02 2.05
CA ILE A 36 11.48 9.16 2.30
C ILE A 36 11.33 9.05 3.81
N PRO A 37 10.39 9.79 4.43
CA PRO A 37 10.15 9.63 5.85
C PRO A 37 9.69 8.20 6.15
N VAL A 38 10.09 7.69 7.30
CA VAL A 38 9.61 6.38 7.77
C VAL A 38 8.09 6.42 7.86
N PHE A 39 7.42 5.40 7.31
CA PHE A 39 5.99 5.24 7.43
C PHE A 39 5.59 5.21 8.93
N SER A 40 4.90 6.25 9.38
CA SER A 40 4.53 6.44 10.78
C SER A 40 3.09 6.97 10.89
N PRO A 41 2.10 6.07 11.06
CA PRO A 41 0.71 6.46 11.29
C PRO A 41 0.55 7.35 12.52
N ILE A 42 -0.36 8.32 12.44
CA ILE A 42 -0.56 9.34 13.47
C ILE A 42 -1.38 8.74 14.64
N GLU A 43 -0.84 8.82 15.85
CA GLU A 43 -1.57 8.47 17.07
C GLU A 43 -2.83 9.33 17.27
N GLY A 44 -3.83 8.78 17.96
CA GLY A 44 -5.14 9.41 18.12
C GLY A 44 -5.97 9.48 16.83
N LYS A 45 -5.53 8.86 15.73
CA LYS A 45 -6.26 8.76 14.46
C LYS A 45 -6.62 7.32 14.13
N GLN A 46 -7.48 7.17 13.12
CA GLN A 46 -7.83 5.89 12.56
C GLN A 46 -7.11 5.68 11.23
N ILE A 47 -6.77 4.44 10.96
CA ILE A 47 -6.23 3.97 9.68
C ILE A 47 -7.13 2.88 9.11
N VAL A 48 -7.00 2.65 7.81
CA VAL A 48 -7.53 1.47 7.12
C VAL A 48 -6.33 0.60 6.73
N VAL A 49 -6.42 -0.68 7.05
CA VAL A 49 -5.50 -1.72 6.58
C VAL A 49 -6.28 -2.62 5.63
N SER A 50 -5.81 -2.77 4.39
CA SER A 50 -6.43 -3.67 3.42
C SER A 50 -5.38 -4.46 2.64
N CYS A 51 -5.72 -5.68 2.23
CA CYS A 51 -4.89 -6.47 1.33
C CYS A 51 -5.72 -7.55 0.63
N TRP A 52 -5.19 -8.08 -0.46
CA TRP A 52 -5.70 -9.30 -1.09
C TRP A 52 -4.98 -10.51 -0.49
N ILE A 53 -5.73 -11.57 -0.20
CA ILE A 53 -5.20 -12.86 0.26
C ILE A 53 -5.66 -13.98 -0.63
N LYS A 54 -4.86 -15.04 -0.72
CA LYS A 54 -5.18 -16.27 -1.43
C LYS A 54 -4.62 -17.46 -0.70
N GLU A 55 -5.43 -18.48 -0.48
CA GLU A 55 -4.93 -19.77 0.03
C GLU A 55 -4.48 -20.65 -1.14
N GLY A 56 -3.45 -21.48 -0.92
CA GLY A 56 -2.94 -22.41 -1.92
C GLY A 56 -3.96 -23.46 -2.36
N MET A 57 -4.96 -23.74 -1.53
CA MET A 57 -6.11 -24.56 -1.90
C MET A 57 -7.24 -23.67 -2.42
N GLN A 58 -7.84 -24.05 -3.54
CA GLN A 58 -9.01 -23.37 -4.05
C GLN A 58 -10.17 -23.50 -3.05
N CYS A 59 -10.80 -22.38 -2.70
CA CYS A 59 -11.95 -22.39 -1.81
C CYS A 59 -13.15 -22.99 -2.53
N ALA A 60 -13.79 -23.98 -1.90
CA ALA A 60 -15.07 -24.54 -2.35
C ALA A 60 -16.28 -23.76 -1.82
N GLY A 61 -16.07 -22.82 -0.89
CA GLY A 61 -17.09 -21.97 -0.30
C GLY A 61 -16.97 -20.50 -0.74
N ASN A 62 -17.61 -19.62 0.03
CA ASN A 62 -17.67 -18.18 -0.24
C ASN A 62 -16.57 -17.38 0.46
N THR A 63 -15.85 -17.98 1.41
CA THR A 63 -14.79 -17.30 2.17
C THR A 63 -13.69 -18.28 2.54
N TYR A 64 -12.46 -17.78 2.56
CA TYR A 64 -11.33 -18.50 3.11
C TYR A 64 -11.40 -18.62 4.64
N ALA A 65 -10.71 -19.60 5.21
CA ALA A 65 -10.83 -19.96 6.63
C ALA A 65 -9.51 -20.39 7.30
N ASN A 66 -8.45 -20.61 6.52
CA ASN A 66 -7.15 -21.11 6.99
C ASN A 66 -6.09 -20.00 7.06
N ASN A 67 -6.52 -18.74 7.05
CA ASN A 67 -5.65 -17.58 7.18
C ASN A 67 -6.20 -16.62 8.24
N ARG A 68 -5.30 -15.84 8.84
CA ARG A 68 -5.66 -14.80 9.82
C ARG A 68 -4.75 -13.59 9.65
N LEU A 69 -5.35 -12.44 9.43
CA LEU A 69 -4.67 -11.16 9.50
C LEU A 69 -4.91 -10.54 10.88
N SER A 70 -3.84 -10.26 11.62
CA SER A 70 -3.90 -9.62 12.93
C SER A 70 -3.09 -8.33 12.94
N ILE A 71 -3.69 -7.27 13.47
CA ILE A 71 -3.12 -5.93 13.54
C ILE A 71 -2.89 -5.60 15.01
N VAL A 72 -1.63 -5.51 15.40
CA VAL A 72 -1.21 -5.24 16.77
C VAL A 72 -0.81 -3.78 16.89
N VAL A 73 -1.46 -3.06 17.79
CA VAL A 73 -1.18 -1.66 18.14
C VAL A 73 -0.62 -1.65 19.55
N LYS A 74 0.65 -1.26 19.71
CA LYS A 74 1.28 -1.12 21.02
C LYS A 74 1.39 0.34 21.41
N GLY A 75 1.03 0.64 22.65
CA GLY A 75 1.36 1.88 23.32
C GLY A 75 2.60 1.73 24.20
N SER A 76 2.82 2.68 25.11
CA SER A 76 3.91 2.64 26.09
C SER A 76 3.76 1.53 27.13
N SER A 77 2.53 1.16 27.48
CA SER A 77 2.23 0.19 28.55
C SER A 77 1.24 -0.90 28.14
N ASP A 78 0.47 -0.68 27.08
CA ASP A 78 -0.61 -1.56 26.64
C ASP A 78 -0.40 -2.05 25.20
N SER A 79 -1.05 -3.16 24.85
CA SER A 79 -1.06 -3.71 23.49
C SER A 79 -2.47 -4.18 23.14
N THR A 80 -3.00 -3.71 22.02
CA THR A 80 -4.29 -4.11 21.48
C THR A 80 -4.08 -4.92 20.20
N THR A 81 -4.79 -6.05 20.06
CA THR A 81 -4.78 -6.86 18.84
C THR A 81 -6.16 -6.84 18.19
N VAL A 82 -6.22 -6.41 16.94
CA VAL A 82 -7.42 -6.45 16.10
C VAL A 82 -7.26 -7.62 15.13
N ILE A 83 -8.23 -8.54 15.11
CA ILE A 83 -8.30 -9.59 14.08
C ILE A 83 -9.15 -9.06 12.95
N ALA A 84 -8.57 -8.92 11.76
CA ALA A 84 -9.29 -8.43 10.59
C ALA A 84 -10.29 -9.49 10.10
N THR A 85 -11.38 -9.03 9.48
CA THR A 85 -12.40 -9.90 8.89
C THR A 85 -12.33 -9.86 7.37
N LEU A 86 -12.47 -11.02 6.74
CA LEU A 86 -12.56 -11.11 5.28
C LEU A 86 -13.83 -10.41 4.78
N SER A 87 -13.73 -9.73 3.65
CA SER A 87 -14.79 -8.95 3.03
C SER A 87 -14.85 -9.24 1.52
N GLY A 88 -16.05 -9.16 0.97
CA GLY A 88 -16.28 -9.36 -0.47
C GLY A 88 -16.18 -10.81 -0.94
N ALA A 89 -16.42 -10.99 -2.24
CA ALA A 89 -16.35 -12.27 -2.92
C ALA A 89 -14.90 -12.70 -3.21
N ILE A 90 -14.72 -14.00 -3.46
CA ILE A 90 -13.46 -14.54 -3.99
C ILE A 90 -13.43 -14.27 -5.50
N ILE A 91 -12.43 -13.53 -5.97
CA ILE A 91 -12.25 -13.12 -7.37
C ILE A 91 -10.93 -13.73 -7.87
N GLU A 92 -10.99 -14.64 -8.84
CA GLU A 92 -9.79 -15.33 -9.38
C GLU A 92 -8.91 -15.98 -8.28
N GLY A 93 -9.55 -16.41 -7.19
CA GLY A 93 -8.89 -17.01 -6.02
C GLY A 93 -8.35 -16.01 -5.00
N TRP A 94 -8.59 -14.71 -5.16
CA TRP A 94 -8.22 -13.67 -4.20
C TRP A 94 -9.43 -13.19 -3.42
N GLN A 95 -9.27 -12.96 -2.12
CA GLN A 95 -10.29 -12.38 -1.26
C GLN A 95 -9.69 -11.23 -0.44
N ARG A 96 -10.49 -10.23 -0.09
CA ARG A 96 -9.99 -8.98 0.49
C ARG A 96 -10.15 -8.93 2.00
N TYR A 97 -9.11 -8.53 2.72
CA TYR A 97 -9.25 -7.95 4.05
C TYR A 97 -9.41 -6.43 3.94
N GLU A 98 -10.30 -5.86 4.74
CA GLU A 98 -10.40 -4.42 4.95
C GLU A 98 -10.77 -4.17 6.40
N GLN A 99 -9.89 -3.52 7.16
CA GLN A 99 -10.06 -3.33 8.58
C GLN A 99 -9.72 -1.89 8.98
N VAL A 100 -10.69 -1.23 9.59
CA VAL A 100 -10.47 0.05 10.27
C VAL A 100 -9.83 -0.22 11.63
N VAL A 101 -8.74 0.47 11.93
CA VAL A 101 -8.00 0.35 13.20
C VAL A 101 -7.84 1.72 13.82
N THR A 102 -8.25 1.86 15.08
CA THR A 102 -7.98 3.05 15.88
C THR A 102 -6.59 2.95 16.48
N LEU A 103 -5.80 4.00 16.35
CA LEU A 103 -4.51 4.16 17.00
C LEU A 103 -4.71 5.07 18.20
N PRO A 104 -4.74 4.56 19.45
CA PRO A 104 -4.88 5.41 20.64
C PRO A 104 -3.72 6.41 20.77
N ALA A 105 -3.92 7.46 21.57
CA ALA A 105 -2.81 8.34 21.96
C ALA A 105 -1.74 7.54 22.72
N GLY A 106 -0.47 7.82 22.46
CA GLY A 106 0.66 7.06 22.99
C GLY A 106 1.00 5.79 22.21
N THR A 107 0.45 5.59 21.00
CA THR A 107 0.81 4.48 20.12
C THR A 107 2.27 4.63 19.68
N THR A 108 3.07 3.59 19.90
CA THR A 108 4.50 3.55 19.57
C THR A 108 4.84 2.56 18.47
N GLN A 109 3.99 1.55 18.25
CA GLN A 109 4.22 0.51 17.25
C GLN A 109 2.92 0.00 16.65
N LEU A 110 2.94 -0.21 15.33
CA LEU A 110 1.93 -0.94 14.56
C LEU A 110 2.60 -2.18 13.96
N SER A 111 1.95 -3.34 14.05
CA SER A 111 2.41 -4.57 13.40
C SER A 111 1.26 -5.25 12.68
N VAL A 112 1.46 -5.59 11.41
CA VAL A 112 0.50 -6.34 10.60
C VAL A 112 1.07 -7.75 10.41
N ASN A 113 0.38 -8.75 10.94
CA ASN A 113 0.82 -10.14 10.92
C ASN A 113 -0.18 -10.98 10.15
N LEU A 114 0.26 -11.55 9.03
CA LEU A 114 -0.47 -12.58 8.32
C LEU A 114 -0.01 -13.95 8.81
N GLN A 115 -0.97 -14.79 9.15
CA GLN A 115 -0.72 -16.15 9.62
C GLN A 115 -1.49 -17.16 8.77
N SER A 116 -0.82 -18.24 8.41
CA SER A 116 -1.50 -19.48 8.02
C SER A 116 -1.89 -20.26 9.28
N LEU A 117 -3.17 -20.60 9.40
CA LEU A 117 -3.73 -21.29 10.56
C LEU A 117 -3.49 -22.81 10.53
N ASN A 118 -2.96 -23.30 9.42
CA ASN A 118 -2.56 -24.69 9.21
C ASN A 118 -1.26 -24.72 8.37
N SER A 119 -0.86 -25.88 7.86
CA SER A 119 0.34 -26.02 7.04
C SER A 119 0.17 -25.56 5.58
N MET A 120 -0.92 -24.86 5.23
CA MET A 120 -1.13 -24.37 3.86
C MET A 120 -0.38 -23.08 3.60
N VAL A 121 -0.05 -22.87 2.32
CA VAL A 121 0.51 -21.60 1.85
C VAL A 121 -0.59 -20.55 1.76
N VAL A 122 -0.30 -19.34 2.25
CA VAL A 122 -1.15 -18.17 2.12
C VAL A 122 -0.34 -17.08 1.42
N TYR A 123 -0.88 -16.56 0.33
CA TYR A 123 -0.33 -15.45 -0.42
C TYR A 123 -1.00 -14.16 0.00
N LEU A 124 -0.24 -13.07 -0.05
CA LEU A 124 -0.72 -11.71 0.17
C LEU A 124 -0.28 -10.85 -1.01
N ASP A 125 -1.17 -9.99 -1.46
CA ASP A 125 -0.86 -8.98 -2.46
C ASP A 125 -1.53 -7.63 -2.11
N ASP A 126 -1.04 -6.57 -2.74
CA ASP A 126 -1.55 -5.19 -2.64
C ASP A 126 -1.90 -4.74 -1.20
N LEU A 127 -0.96 -4.89 -0.26
CA LEU A 127 -1.11 -4.36 1.10
C LEU A 127 -1.15 -2.83 1.07
N ARG A 128 -2.21 -2.27 1.65
CA ARG A 128 -2.39 -0.83 1.84
C ARG A 128 -2.60 -0.51 3.31
N ILE A 129 -1.98 0.59 3.73
CA ILE A 129 -2.21 1.20 5.03
C ILE A 129 -2.27 2.71 4.83
N HIS A 130 -3.43 3.32 5.07
CA HIS A 130 -3.64 4.76 4.89
C HIS A 130 -4.58 5.33 5.96
N PRO A 131 -4.60 6.67 6.16
CA PRO A 131 -5.55 7.30 7.07
C PRO A 131 -7.00 7.00 6.70
N TYR A 132 -7.87 6.89 7.71
CA TYR A 132 -9.29 6.58 7.50
C TYR A 132 -10.01 7.62 6.63
N ASN A 133 -9.69 8.91 6.80
CA ASN A 133 -10.28 9.99 6.02
C ASN A 133 -9.44 10.32 4.77
N ALA A 134 -8.76 9.34 4.18
CA ALA A 134 -7.98 9.50 2.95
C ALA A 134 -8.49 8.57 1.86
N ASN A 135 -8.32 9.00 0.61
CA ASN A 135 -8.47 8.19 -0.58
C ASN A 135 -7.07 7.73 -1.03
N MET A 136 -6.93 6.46 -1.41
CA MET A 136 -5.71 5.91 -1.98
C MET A 136 -5.98 5.31 -3.35
N GLN A 137 -5.27 5.82 -4.34
CA GLN A 137 -5.20 5.27 -5.69
C GLN A 137 -3.75 4.92 -6.00
N SER A 138 -3.53 3.81 -6.70
CA SER A 138 -2.18 3.34 -7.03
C SER A 138 -2.04 3.05 -8.51
N PHE A 139 -0.86 3.31 -9.05
CA PHE A 139 -0.52 3.12 -10.45
C PHE A 139 0.70 2.20 -10.55
N VAL A 140 0.55 1.10 -11.26
CA VAL A 140 1.59 0.10 -11.46
C VAL A 140 2.14 0.27 -12.87
N TYR A 141 3.44 0.50 -12.97
CA TYR A 141 4.13 0.68 -14.25
C TYR A 141 5.06 -0.49 -14.52
N ASP A 142 5.18 -0.88 -15.78
CA ASP A 142 6.22 -1.79 -16.23
C ASP A 142 7.60 -1.11 -16.06
N PRO A 143 8.59 -1.75 -15.40
CA PRO A 143 9.85 -1.09 -15.04
C PRO A 143 10.75 -0.77 -16.24
N VAL A 144 10.50 -1.36 -17.41
CA VAL A 144 11.34 -1.19 -18.60
C VAL A 144 10.71 -0.19 -19.58
N SER A 145 9.47 -0.44 -19.97
CA SER A 145 8.72 0.37 -20.93
C SER A 145 8.03 1.58 -20.30
N LEU A 146 7.92 1.62 -18.96
CA LEU A 146 7.20 2.65 -18.19
C LEU A 146 5.73 2.79 -18.57
N ARG A 147 5.14 1.75 -19.19
CA ARG A 147 3.71 1.72 -19.53
C ARG A 147 2.89 1.43 -18.28
N LEU A 148 1.72 2.06 -18.19
CA LEU A 148 0.78 1.83 -17.10
C LEU A 148 0.16 0.45 -17.25
N MET A 149 0.49 -0.49 -16.36
CA MET A 149 0.00 -1.87 -16.41
C MET A 149 -1.31 -2.05 -15.64
N ALA A 150 -1.41 -1.38 -14.49
CA ALA A 150 -2.61 -1.44 -13.67
C ALA A 150 -2.85 -0.13 -12.92
N GLN A 151 -4.11 0.16 -12.68
CA GLN A 151 -4.55 1.20 -11.76
C GLN A 151 -5.44 0.54 -10.71
N LEU A 152 -5.06 0.65 -9.45
CA LEU A 152 -5.85 0.14 -8.35
C LEU A 152 -6.67 1.28 -7.75
N ASP A 153 -7.98 1.13 -7.72
CA ASP A 153 -8.92 2.18 -7.27
C ASP A 153 -8.99 2.28 -5.74
N GLU A 154 -9.90 3.11 -5.24
CA GLU A 154 -10.15 3.38 -3.82
C GLU A 154 -10.42 2.12 -3.01
N ASN A 155 -11.09 1.15 -3.62
CA ASN A 155 -11.49 -0.10 -2.99
C ASN A 155 -10.48 -1.23 -3.28
N ASN A 156 -9.32 -0.89 -3.83
CA ASN A 156 -8.27 -1.81 -4.22
C ASN A 156 -8.66 -2.77 -5.36
N TYR A 157 -9.64 -2.40 -6.21
CA TYR A 157 -9.92 -3.15 -7.44
C TYR A 157 -9.03 -2.69 -8.58
N ALA A 158 -8.53 -3.65 -9.36
CA ALA A 158 -7.62 -3.38 -10.47
C ALA A 158 -8.35 -3.02 -11.78
N THR A 159 -7.91 -1.95 -12.42
CA THR A 159 -8.08 -1.72 -13.86
C THR A 159 -6.77 -2.10 -14.55
N LEU A 160 -6.81 -3.10 -15.42
CA LEU A 160 -5.65 -3.67 -16.10
C LEU A 160 -5.59 -3.16 -17.53
N TYR A 161 -4.39 -2.79 -17.97
CA TYR A 161 -4.12 -2.28 -19.31
C TYR A 161 -3.18 -3.25 -20.03
N GLU A 162 -3.60 -3.71 -21.21
CA GLU A 162 -2.80 -4.61 -22.06
C GLU A 162 -2.44 -3.90 -23.35
N TYR A 163 -1.17 -4.00 -23.73
CA TYR A 163 -0.59 -3.37 -24.92
C TYR A 163 -0.10 -4.44 -25.89
N ASP A 164 -0.07 -4.11 -27.17
CA ASP A 164 0.65 -4.92 -28.17
C ASP A 164 2.16 -4.61 -28.18
N ASP A 165 2.89 -5.32 -29.04
CA ASP A 165 4.34 -5.19 -29.20
C ASP A 165 4.75 -3.77 -29.66
N ASP A 166 3.91 -3.10 -30.44
CA ASP A 166 4.10 -1.73 -30.91
C ASP A 166 3.78 -0.69 -29.81
N GLY A 167 3.16 -1.11 -28.70
CA GLY A 167 2.80 -0.26 -27.58
C GLY A 167 1.44 0.41 -27.67
N THR A 168 0.59 -0.03 -28.58
CA THR A 168 -0.80 0.42 -28.67
C THR A 168 -1.63 -0.29 -27.60
N LEU A 169 -2.49 0.45 -26.90
CA LEU A 169 -3.43 -0.13 -25.95
C LEU A 169 -4.47 -0.98 -26.70
N ILE A 170 -4.47 -2.29 -26.46
CA ILE A 170 -5.36 -3.23 -27.13
C ILE A 170 -6.51 -3.70 -26.24
N ARG A 171 -6.35 -3.65 -24.91
CA ARG A 171 -7.39 -4.10 -24.00
C ARG A 171 -7.36 -3.36 -22.67
N THR A 172 -8.53 -3.05 -22.16
CA THR A 172 -8.72 -2.61 -20.77
C THR A 172 -9.66 -3.59 -20.08
N LYS A 173 -9.22 -4.14 -18.95
CA LYS A 173 -10.05 -4.99 -18.09
C LYS A 173 -10.24 -4.31 -16.74
N LYS A 174 -11.36 -4.58 -16.07
CA LYS A 174 -11.63 -4.12 -14.72
C LYS A 174 -12.03 -5.29 -13.84
N GLU A 175 -11.38 -5.40 -12.71
CA GLU A 175 -11.78 -6.28 -11.63
C GLU A 175 -13.06 -5.76 -10.99
N THR A 176 -14.00 -6.68 -10.75
CA THR A 176 -15.27 -6.39 -10.11
C THR A 176 -15.59 -7.52 -9.13
N GLU A 177 -16.55 -7.30 -8.24
CA GLU A 177 -17.09 -8.36 -7.36
C GLU A 177 -17.58 -9.61 -8.13
N ARG A 178 -17.86 -9.48 -9.44
CA ARG A 178 -18.34 -10.57 -10.31
C ARG A 178 -17.24 -11.10 -11.24
N GLY A 179 -15.97 -10.90 -10.86
CA GLY A 179 -14.80 -11.26 -11.64
C GLY A 179 -14.28 -10.16 -12.54
N ILE A 180 -13.22 -10.46 -13.28
CA ILE A 180 -12.59 -9.52 -14.22
C ILE A 180 -13.48 -9.39 -15.47
N LYS A 181 -13.79 -8.15 -15.86
CA LYS A 181 -14.57 -7.82 -17.06
C LYS A 181 -13.74 -7.01 -18.03
N THR A 182 -13.77 -7.39 -19.31
CA THR A 182 -13.21 -6.57 -20.38
C THR A 182 -14.12 -5.37 -20.61
N ILE A 183 -13.56 -4.17 -20.52
CA ILE A 183 -14.27 -2.91 -20.77
C ILE A 183 -14.16 -2.54 -22.25
N THR A 184 -12.95 -2.63 -22.79
CA THR A 184 -12.66 -2.35 -24.19
C THR A 184 -11.65 -3.36 -24.72
N GLU A 185 -11.83 -3.76 -25.99
CA GLU A 185 -10.88 -4.58 -26.74
C GLU A 185 -10.82 -4.06 -28.17
N SER A 186 -9.62 -3.75 -28.64
CA SER A 186 -9.34 -3.39 -30.04
C SER A 186 -8.54 -4.51 -30.69
N ARG A 187 -8.95 -4.94 -31.88
CA ARG A 187 -8.23 -5.93 -32.68
C ARG A 187 -7.93 -5.33 -34.05
N SER A 188 -6.67 -5.05 -34.31
CA SER A 188 -6.16 -4.69 -35.62
C SER A 188 -5.32 -5.84 -36.16
N ALA A 189 -5.69 -6.34 -37.34
CA ALA A 189 -4.86 -7.28 -38.09
C ALA A 189 -4.16 -6.52 -39.23
N LEU A 190 -2.84 -6.59 -39.29
CA LEU A 190 -2.10 -6.17 -40.48
C LEU A 190 -2.35 -7.21 -41.57
N LEU A 191 -3.16 -6.86 -42.57
CA LEU A 191 -3.24 -7.64 -43.81
C LEU A 191 -1.90 -7.48 -44.53
N LYS A 192 -1.11 -8.56 -44.59
CA LYS A 192 0.10 -8.62 -45.44
C LYS A 192 -0.34 -8.42 -46.89
N GLN A 193 0.19 -7.38 -47.53
CA GLN A 193 0.05 -7.12 -48.96
C GLN A 193 1.17 -7.81 -49.74
#